data_AF-A0A0A1UA79-F1
#
_entry.id   AF-A0A0A1UA79-F1
#
_cell.length_a   1.000
_cell.length_b   1.000
_cell.length_c   1.000
_cell.angle_alpha   90.00
_cell.angle_beta   90.00
_cell.angle_gamma   90.00
#
_symmetry.space_group_name_H-M   'P 1'
#
loop_
_entity.id
_entity.type
_entity.pdbx_description
1 polymer ?
#
loop_
_entity_poly.entity_id
_entity_poly.type
_entity_poly.pdbx_seq_one_letter_code
_entity_poly.pdbx_strand_id
1 'polypeptide(L)'
;MLLLFFFTFSFSQKCSSGCIGGCLSDYTCLGQCKNTYENDTSCLLCKDIYHTAAAVSSVYLPHNNSCEQKTQIINKKKWLPPQSYMTEIYVDIPTVFKIDENSDIDYSFCYYNPKYRIGKWIKLNMTLVKAPFIAFNFSKTAPVDVTVDLTLNQEEFSVGACTAHFLMSKNVTQRFFKGPNVPPTNPITGERYTEFMYYLFISTNEIADFEFSVHVVESVDKIWDVSFDIPPTEIDEIARSGEKRDVYIEFETYGTFHFPSCMPSMLFKMAIFTIEFSGNYSVRLSTKKLNKMNYLQEFAVEQDIDNHVTTSCVNVWNGALHGNQDQISNVGVEIKLSSTLKNTNKLEFNYSDPQNSNFVKKSLISSKYSDIKMVKVNNKYVTKSAQEVILKNEGVDGPSKKRYFAIMSQDYFNAITLEYEVICKNDCNMYKRQGFCLTSYSKCQCVDGYGGDDCHLKCYHNNKWQVTDTTNLCYFGTTNCDQYCACATGTTLVGHICISNECRSGKIGSGEQCKQTTEGCNENCYCDTNSYVFKNNTCVPKTCGNNKIDKIYLNNQFIREEE
;
A
#
# COMPACT_ATOMS: atom_id res chain seq x y z
N MET A 1 -37.09 -50.00 22.34
CA MET A 1 -35.87 -49.34 22.84
C MET A 1 -35.54 -48.21 21.86
N LEU A 2 -36.08 -47.01 22.09
CA LEU A 2 -35.90 -45.84 21.24
C LEU A 2 -35.25 -44.76 22.12
N LEU A 3 -33.95 -44.56 21.97
CA LEU A 3 -33.16 -43.62 22.76
C LEU A 3 -33.16 -42.27 22.03
N LEU A 4 -34.01 -41.33 22.46
CA LEU A 4 -34.02 -39.95 21.97
C LEU A 4 -32.85 -39.18 22.59
N PHE A 5 -31.79 -38.97 21.81
CA PHE A 5 -30.72 -38.03 22.13
C PHE A 5 -31.21 -36.60 21.80
N PHE A 6 -31.71 -35.88 22.81
CA PHE A 6 -31.86 -34.43 22.73
C PHE A 6 -30.48 -33.79 22.94
N PHE A 7 -29.78 -33.48 21.85
CA PHE A 7 -28.64 -32.56 21.90
C PHE A 7 -29.16 -31.14 22.12
N THR A 8 -29.13 -30.66 23.37
CA THR A 8 -29.29 -29.24 23.65
C THR A 8 -28.01 -28.52 23.25
N PHE A 9 -28.00 -27.92 22.06
CA PHE A 9 -26.98 -26.95 21.69
C PHE A 9 -27.20 -25.68 22.52
N SER A 10 -26.46 -25.55 23.63
CA SER A 10 -26.35 -24.29 24.35
C SER A 10 -25.46 -23.34 23.54
N PHE A 11 -26.07 -22.50 22.71
CA PHE A 11 -25.37 -21.39 22.08
C PHE A 11 -25.06 -20.33 23.15
N SER A 12 -23.82 -20.29 23.62
CA SER A 12 -23.33 -19.17 24.44
C SER A 12 -23.09 -17.98 23.54
N GLN A 13 -24.08 -17.10 23.42
CA GLN A 13 -23.96 -15.87 22.63
C GLN A 13 -23.22 -14.78 23.43
N LYS A 14 -22.33 -14.03 22.76
CA LYS A 14 -21.64 -12.88 23.34
C LYS A 14 -22.54 -11.66 23.27
N CYS A 15 -23.13 -11.26 24.39
CA CYS A 15 -23.94 -10.04 24.45
C CYS A 15 -23.08 -8.82 24.86
N SER A 16 -23.40 -7.65 24.31
CA SER A 16 -22.90 -6.39 24.87
C SER A 16 -23.46 -6.17 26.28
N SER A 17 -22.67 -5.58 27.15
CA SER A 17 -23.10 -5.11 28.49
C SER A 17 -24.20 -4.03 28.42
N GLY A 18 -24.36 -3.40 27.25
CA GLY A 18 -25.40 -2.43 26.95
C GLY A 18 -26.77 -3.02 26.62
N CYS A 19 -26.87 -4.33 26.33
CA CYS A 19 -28.14 -4.96 25.95
C CYS A 19 -29.14 -5.04 27.11
N ILE A 20 -30.40 -4.68 26.86
CA ILE A 20 -31.52 -5.00 27.74
C ILE A 20 -32.18 -6.30 27.25
N GLY A 21 -32.30 -7.31 28.12
CA GLY A 21 -33.01 -8.56 27.80
C GLY A 21 -32.20 -9.63 27.07
N GLY A 22 -30.87 -9.51 27.02
CA GLY A 22 -29.98 -10.47 26.35
C GLY A 22 -29.73 -10.14 24.87
N CYS A 23 -29.18 -11.09 24.14
CA CYS A 23 -28.88 -10.97 22.71
C CYS A 23 -29.55 -12.08 21.89
N LEU A 24 -29.82 -11.78 20.61
CA LEU A 24 -30.36 -12.69 19.60
C LEU A 24 -29.24 -13.44 18.87
N SER A 25 -28.10 -12.78 18.69
CA SER A 25 -26.83 -13.29 18.16
C SER A 25 -25.68 -12.50 18.78
N ASP A 26 -24.44 -12.93 18.53
CA ASP A 26 -23.26 -12.20 19.01
C ASP A 26 -23.36 -10.70 18.67
N TYR A 27 -23.32 -9.88 19.73
CA TYR A 27 -23.42 -8.42 19.70
C TYR A 27 -24.67 -7.87 18.99
N THR A 28 -25.78 -8.61 19.02
CA THR A 28 -27.10 -8.15 18.53
C THR A 28 -28.12 -8.29 19.65
N CYS A 29 -28.52 -7.19 20.27
CA CYS A 29 -29.39 -7.19 21.43
C CYS A 29 -30.83 -7.60 21.09
N LEU A 30 -31.48 -8.35 21.99
CA LEU A 30 -32.89 -8.75 21.84
C LEU A 30 -33.84 -7.57 22.05
N GLY A 31 -33.44 -6.61 22.88
CA GLY A 31 -34.18 -5.39 23.19
C GLY A 31 -33.40 -4.11 22.86
N GLN A 32 -33.85 -2.99 23.44
CA GLN A 32 -33.18 -1.71 23.30
C GLN A 32 -31.86 -1.66 24.07
N CYS A 33 -31.02 -0.70 23.71
CA CYS A 33 -29.82 -0.40 24.47
C CYS A 33 -30.15 0.33 25.77
N LYS A 34 -29.32 0.11 26.80
CA LYS A 34 -29.30 0.96 28.00
C LYS A 34 -29.10 2.42 27.58
N ASN A 35 -29.65 3.35 28.36
CA ASN A 35 -29.68 4.78 28.08
C ASN A 35 -28.29 5.45 27.93
N THR A 36 -27.22 4.80 28.41
CA THR A 36 -25.82 5.23 28.32
C THR A 36 -25.14 4.80 27.01
N TYR A 37 -25.81 4.03 26.15
CA TYR A 37 -25.28 3.49 24.89
C TYR A 37 -26.03 4.06 23.68
N GLU A 38 -25.40 4.03 22.52
CA GLU A 38 -26.09 4.29 21.26
C GLU A 38 -27.13 3.20 21.00
N ASN A 39 -28.31 3.61 20.52
CA ASN A 39 -29.40 2.68 20.24
C ASN A 39 -29.31 2.15 18.80
N ASP A 40 -28.26 1.38 18.52
CA ASP A 40 -27.90 0.83 17.21
C ASP A 40 -28.13 -0.69 17.10
N THR A 41 -28.85 -1.28 18.07
CA THR A 41 -29.06 -2.72 18.29
C THR A 41 -27.82 -3.52 18.71
N SER A 42 -26.60 -2.98 18.59
CA SER A 42 -25.38 -3.63 19.07
C SER A 42 -25.04 -3.22 20.51
N CYS A 43 -25.38 -1.98 20.86
CA CYS A 43 -25.04 -1.32 22.12
C CYS A 43 -23.55 -1.42 22.46
N LEU A 44 -22.67 -1.40 21.45
CA LEU A 44 -21.21 -1.48 21.64
C LEU A 44 -20.58 -0.12 21.93
N LEU A 45 -21.23 0.95 21.47
CA LEU A 45 -20.73 2.32 21.61
C LEU A 45 -21.47 3.05 22.73
N CYS A 46 -20.73 3.83 23.50
CA CYS A 46 -21.33 4.76 24.44
C CYS A 46 -22.09 5.83 23.67
N LYS A 47 -23.20 6.28 24.25
CA LYS A 47 -24.10 7.25 23.63
C LYS A 47 -23.32 8.52 23.30
N ASP A 48 -23.10 8.77 22.02
CA ASP A 48 -22.45 10.00 21.59
C ASP A 48 -23.44 11.17 21.60
N ILE A 49 -22.92 12.36 21.81
CA ILE A 49 -23.69 13.59 21.80
C ILE A 49 -23.38 14.28 20.50
N TYR A 50 -24.17 13.91 19.48
CA TYR A 50 -24.17 14.58 18.19
C TYR A 50 -24.32 16.08 18.40
N HIS A 51 -23.57 16.84 17.59
CA HIS A 51 -23.40 18.29 17.56
C HIS A 51 -24.71 19.09 17.62
N THR A 52 -25.40 19.12 18.77
CA THR A 52 -26.44 20.10 19.03
C THR A 52 -25.75 21.38 19.47
N ALA A 53 -26.21 22.54 18.98
CA ALA A 53 -25.69 23.86 19.34
C ALA A 53 -25.85 24.22 20.83
N ALA A 54 -26.49 23.36 21.62
CA ALA A 54 -26.64 23.52 23.06
C ALA A 54 -25.35 23.10 23.80
N ALA A 55 -25.08 23.76 24.93
CA ALA A 55 -24.01 23.38 25.83
C ALA A 55 -24.20 21.92 26.29
N VAL A 56 -23.18 21.09 26.07
CA VAL A 56 -23.18 19.69 26.51
C VAL A 56 -22.92 19.67 28.02
N SER A 57 -23.87 19.16 28.81
CA SER A 57 -23.77 19.11 30.27
C SER A 57 -23.18 17.82 30.82
N SER A 58 -23.24 16.73 30.05
CA SER A 58 -22.66 15.44 30.41
C SER A 58 -22.35 14.63 29.16
N VAL A 59 -21.33 13.78 29.17
CA VAL A 59 -21.00 12.82 28.11
C VAL A 59 -20.95 11.39 28.67
N TYR A 60 -20.94 10.38 27.79
CA TYR A 60 -20.81 8.98 28.19
C TYR A 60 -19.49 8.42 27.66
N LEU A 61 -18.63 7.93 28.55
CA LEU A 61 -17.32 7.38 28.21
C LEU A 61 -17.22 5.89 28.61
N PRO A 62 -16.53 5.05 27.81
CA PRO A 62 -16.20 3.68 28.18
C PRO A 62 -15.44 3.57 29.51
N HIS A 63 -15.84 2.65 30.38
CA HIS A 63 -15.14 2.26 31.61
C HIS A 63 -15.49 0.82 31.99
N ASN A 64 -14.49 -0.06 32.15
CA ASN A 64 -14.65 -1.45 32.61
C ASN A 64 -15.77 -2.22 31.88
N ASN A 65 -15.75 -2.22 30.53
CA ASN A 65 -16.81 -2.80 29.67
C ASN A 65 -18.20 -2.19 29.88
N SER A 66 -18.31 -0.97 30.41
CA SER A 66 -19.56 -0.24 30.55
C SER A 66 -19.43 1.20 30.06
N CYS A 67 -20.53 1.94 30.01
CA CYS A 67 -20.53 3.37 29.67
C CYS A 67 -20.93 4.20 30.89
N GLU A 68 -20.05 5.09 31.31
CA GLU A 68 -20.25 5.96 32.47
C GLU A 68 -20.55 7.39 32.04
N GLN A 69 -21.51 8.01 32.72
CA GLN A 69 -21.80 9.42 32.55
C GLN A 69 -20.76 10.28 33.28
N LYS A 70 -20.22 11.30 32.60
CA LYS A 70 -19.27 12.27 33.17
C LYS A 70 -19.71 13.70 32.86
N THR A 71 -19.38 14.62 33.77
CA THR A 71 -19.78 16.04 33.71
C THR A 71 -18.61 17.02 33.70
N GLN A 72 -17.38 16.52 33.79
CA GLN A 72 -16.13 17.32 33.85
C GLN A 72 -15.73 17.84 32.45
N ILE A 73 -16.68 18.43 31.72
CA ILE A 73 -16.48 18.89 30.35
C ILE A 73 -15.92 20.31 30.37
N ILE A 74 -14.82 20.55 29.66
CA ILE A 74 -14.28 21.89 29.50
C ILE A 74 -15.25 22.74 28.69
N ASN A 75 -15.75 23.83 29.30
CA ASN A 75 -16.56 24.80 28.58
C ASN A 75 -15.67 25.74 27.76
N LYS A 76 -15.63 25.50 26.44
CA LYS A 76 -14.82 26.31 25.52
C LYS A 76 -15.63 27.43 24.88
N LYS A 77 -15.08 28.65 24.92
CA LYS A 77 -15.60 29.81 24.16
C LYS A 77 -15.02 29.90 22.75
N LYS A 78 -13.82 29.33 22.55
CA LYS A 78 -13.10 29.23 21.28
C LYS A 78 -12.81 27.76 20.99
N TRP A 79 -12.06 27.46 19.93
CA TRP A 79 -11.67 26.08 19.63
C TRP A 79 -10.64 25.51 20.62
N LEU A 80 -9.78 26.35 21.19
CA LEU A 80 -8.89 26.02 22.32
C LEU A 80 -9.59 26.21 23.67
N PRO A 81 -9.22 25.41 24.69
CA PRO A 81 -9.67 25.63 26.06
C PRO A 81 -9.00 26.88 26.68
N PRO A 82 -9.54 27.41 27.80
CA PRO A 82 -8.85 28.43 28.58
C PRO A 82 -7.46 27.97 29.06
N GLN A 83 -6.52 28.91 29.20
CA GLN A 83 -5.13 28.60 29.60
C GLN A 83 -5.00 27.83 30.92
N SER A 84 -5.96 27.97 31.84
CA SER A 84 -5.99 27.23 33.10
C SER A 84 -6.08 25.70 32.94
N TYR A 85 -6.54 25.23 31.78
CA TYR A 85 -6.64 23.79 31.46
C TYR A 85 -5.44 23.27 30.66
N MET A 86 -4.47 24.13 30.34
CA MET A 86 -3.31 23.77 29.53
C MET A 86 -2.04 23.69 30.38
N THR A 87 -1.29 22.61 30.22
CA THR A 87 0.03 22.46 30.81
C THR A 87 1.10 22.97 29.85
N GLU A 88 1.98 23.86 30.30
CA GLU A 88 3.14 24.28 29.51
C GLU A 88 4.27 23.27 29.68
N ILE A 89 4.88 22.86 28.57
CA ILE A 89 6.06 21.99 28.55
C ILE A 89 7.24 22.72 27.92
N TYR A 90 8.45 22.24 28.23
CA TYR A 90 9.70 22.85 27.80
C TYR A 90 10.61 21.81 27.14
N VAL A 91 11.46 22.27 26.22
CA VAL A 91 12.46 21.45 25.56
C VAL A 91 13.49 20.97 26.60
N ASP A 92 13.95 19.73 26.46
CA ASP A 92 14.89 19.02 27.33
C ASP A 92 14.45 18.85 28.80
N ILE A 93 13.18 19.15 29.11
CA ILE A 93 12.59 18.95 30.44
C ILE A 93 11.45 17.92 30.32
N PRO A 94 11.67 16.66 30.77
CA PRO A 94 10.62 15.65 30.75
C PRO A 94 9.47 16.09 31.67
N THR A 95 8.25 16.08 31.14
CA THR A 95 7.04 16.40 31.90
C THR A 95 6.20 15.15 32.05
N VAL A 96 5.74 14.89 33.28
CA VAL A 96 4.88 13.75 33.62
C VAL A 96 3.57 14.28 34.17
N PHE A 97 2.46 13.72 33.72
CA PHE A 97 1.15 14.02 34.28
C PHE A 97 0.29 12.76 34.34
N LYS A 98 -0.69 12.78 35.24
CA LYS A 98 -1.63 11.70 35.45
C LYS A 98 -2.89 11.93 34.60
N ILE A 99 -3.36 10.89 33.93
CA ILE A 99 -4.71 10.81 33.36
C ILE A 99 -5.45 9.76 34.17
N ASP A 100 -6.56 10.16 34.77
CA ASP A 100 -7.43 9.32 35.61
C ASP A 100 -8.88 9.77 35.50
N GLU A 101 -9.78 9.16 36.27
CA GLU A 101 -11.23 9.45 36.24
C GLU A 101 -11.64 10.89 36.57
N ASN A 102 -10.73 11.69 37.14
CA ASN A 102 -10.96 13.09 37.50
C ASN A 102 -10.36 14.07 36.49
N SER A 103 -9.75 13.55 35.43
CA SER A 103 -9.17 14.36 34.37
C SER A 103 -10.24 15.02 33.52
N ASP A 104 -9.91 16.20 33.00
CA ASP A 104 -10.82 16.99 32.19
C ASP A 104 -11.24 16.25 30.91
N ILE A 105 -12.46 16.51 30.47
CA ILE A 105 -13.03 15.96 29.24
C ILE A 105 -13.16 17.06 28.20
N ASP A 106 -12.61 16.81 27.03
CA ASP A 106 -12.71 17.72 25.89
C ASP A 106 -12.59 16.96 24.55
N TYR A 107 -12.59 17.71 23.45
CA TYR A 107 -12.36 17.21 22.10
C TYR A 107 -11.29 18.02 21.39
N SER A 108 -10.52 17.36 20.54
CA SER A 108 -9.47 17.99 19.76
C SER A 108 -9.97 18.57 18.43
N PHE A 109 -9.02 19.12 17.67
CA PHE A 109 -9.18 19.59 16.29
C PHE A 109 -9.04 18.45 15.25
N CYS A 110 -8.68 17.24 15.67
CA CYS A 110 -8.72 16.04 14.84
C CYS A 110 -10.10 15.40 14.98
N TYR A 111 -10.68 14.94 13.87
CA TYR A 111 -11.98 14.28 13.90
C TYR A 111 -11.85 12.91 14.57
N TYR A 112 -12.73 12.65 15.54
CA TYR A 112 -12.80 11.39 16.27
C TYR A 112 -14.25 11.04 16.58
N ASN A 113 -14.51 9.73 16.67
CA ASN A 113 -15.77 9.18 17.15
C ASN A 113 -15.47 8.14 18.25
N PRO A 114 -15.93 8.33 19.51
CA PRO A 114 -16.71 9.47 20.00
C PRO A 114 -15.89 10.76 20.04
N LYS A 115 -16.57 11.91 19.93
CA LYS A 115 -15.91 13.22 19.85
C LYS A 115 -15.19 13.61 21.14
N TYR A 116 -15.86 13.43 22.28
CA TYR A 116 -15.35 13.82 23.60
C TYR A 116 -14.53 12.69 24.22
N ARG A 117 -13.39 13.04 24.78
CA ARG A 117 -12.40 12.11 25.33
C ARG A 117 -11.81 12.69 26.60
N ILE A 118 -11.36 11.81 27.49
CA ILE A 118 -10.64 12.23 28.69
C ILE A 118 -9.17 12.47 28.32
N GLY A 119 -8.61 13.58 28.78
CA GLY A 119 -7.28 13.95 28.33
C GLY A 119 -6.70 15.20 28.96
N LYS A 120 -5.55 15.60 28.41
CA LYS A 120 -4.79 16.76 28.86
C LYS A 120 -4.38 17.61 27.66
N TRP A 121 -4.61 18.91 27.78
CA TRP A 121 -4.08 19.89 26.85
C TRP A 121 -2.69 20.34 27.25
N ILE A 122 -1.82 20.44 26.25
CA ILE A 122 -0.44 20.87 26.41
C ILE A 122 -0.11 21.97 25.41
N LYS A 123 0.73 22.91 25.80
CA LYS A 123 1.32 23.92 24.91
C LYS A 123 2.85 23.92 25.02
N LEU A 124 3.51 24.11 23.89
CA LEU A 124 4.97 24.21 23.76
C LEU A 124 5.30 25.49 22.98
N ASN A 125 6.17 26.33 23.54
CA ASN A 125 6.65 27.53 22.85
C ASN A 125 7.75 27.17 21.86
N MET A 126 7.41 27.15 20.57
CA MET A 126 8.32 26.77 19.49
C MET A 126 9.24 27.91 19.06
N THR A 127 8.97 29.14 19.50
CA THR A 127 9.83 30.32 19.26
C THR A 127 11.25 30.12 19.80
N LEU A 128 11.41 29.29 20.83
CA LEU A 128 12.69 29.03 21.48
C LEU A 128 13.49 27.90 20.81
N VAL A 129 12.84 27.13 19.93
CA VAL A 129 13.46 26.01 19.21
C VAL A 129 14.24 26.55 18.02
N LYS A 130 15.55 26.32 18.01
CA LYS A 130 16.45 26.77 16.94
C LYS A 130 16.70 25.68 15.91
N ALA A 131 16.57 24.42 16.31
CA ALA A 131 16.74 23.31 15.41
C ALA A 131 15.62 23.25 14.35
N PRO A 132 15.92 22.75 13.12
CA PRO A 132 14.93 22.64 12.05
C PRO A 132 13.87 21.57 12.33
N PHE A 133 14.12 20.65 13.26
CA PHE A 133 13.19 19.61 13.66
C PHE A 133 13.05 19.55 15.18
N ILE A 134 11.90 19.06 15.60
CA ILE A 134 11.59 18.76 16.98
C ILE A 134 11.18 17.29 17.09
N ALA A 135 11.61 16.65 18.16
CA ALA A 135 11.27 15.29 18.48
C ALA A 135 10.55 15.21 19.82
N PHE A 136 9.52 14.38 19.88
CA PHE A 136 8.73 14.11 21.07
C PHE A 136 8.89 12.63 21.42
N ASN A 137 9.37 12.38 22.63
CA ASN A 137 9.42 11.07 23.24
C ASN A 137 8.23 10.94 24.18
N PHE A 138 7.32 10.04 23.84
CA PHE A 138 6.14 9.74 24.63
C PHE A 138 6.31 8.42 25.36
N SER A 139 5.84 8.34 26.61
CA SER A 139 5.73 7.07 27.33
C SER A 139 4.50 7.03 28.22
N LYS A 140 4.00 5.82 28.49
CA LYS A 140 2.84 5.57 29.36
C LYS A 140 3.05 4.36 30.26
N THR A 141 2.40 4.35 31.43
CA THR A 141 2.55 3.28 32.43
C THR A 141 1.51 2.16 32.34
N ALA A 142 0.39 2.37 31.64
CA ALA A 142 -0.70 1.40 31.54
C ALA A 142 -1.01 0.97 30.09
N PRO A 143 -1.58 -0.24 29.89
CA PRO A 143 -1.90 -0.76 28.56
C PRO A 143 -3.25 -0.22 28.03
N VAL A 144 -3.31 1.10 27.82
CA VAL A 144 -4.48 1.83 27.32
C VAL A 144 -4.17 2.50 25.99
N ASP A 145 -5.13 2.60 25.09
CA ASP A 145 -4.94 3.35 23.85
C ASP A 145 -4.85 4.85 24.15
N VAL A 146 -3.74 5.48 23.76
CA VAL A 146 -3.51 6.92 23.93
C VAL A 146 -3.34 7.55 22.56
N THR A 147 -4.12 8.58 22.31
CA THR A 147 -4.04 9.39 21.11
C THR A 147 -3.39 10.72 21.45
N VAL A 148 -2.60 11.24 20.52
CA VAL A 148 -2.02 12.56 20.64
C VAL A 148 -2.25 13.31 19.35
N ASP A 149 -2.96 14.42 19.48
CA ASP A 149 -3.32 15.32 18.40
C ASP A 149 -2.45 16.56 18.51
N LEU A 150 -1.90 17.04 17.40
CA LEU A 150 -1.07 18.25 17.34
C LEU A 150 -1.58 19.22 16.26
N THR A 151 -1.61 20.50 16.61
CA THR A 151 -1.97 21.60 15.70
C THR A 151 -0.91 22.69 15.72
N LEU A 152 -0.67 23.26 14.54
CA LEU A 152 0.15 24.45 14.35
C LEU A 152 -0.69 25.73 14.29
N ASN A 153 -2.03 25.62 14.29
CA ASN A 153 -2.90 26.80 14.29
C ASN A 153 -2.78 27.55 15.61
N GLN A 154 -2.69 28.89 15.51
CA GLN A 154 -2.57 29.78 16.66
C GLN A 154 -3.95 30.12 17.26
N GLU A 155 -3.99 30.65 18.48
CA GLU A 155 -5.23 30.86 19.23
C GLU A 155 -6.22 31.81 18.51
N GLU A 156 -5.73 32.76 17.72
CA GLU A 156 -6.58 33.67 16.97
C GLU A 156 -7.33 33.03 15.79
N PHE A 157 -6.96 31.81 15.37
CA PHE A 157 -7.66 31.12 14.30
C PHE A 157 -9.09 30.79 14.76
N SER A 158 -10.05 30.81 13.83
CA SER A 158 -11.44 30.46 14.14
C SER A 158 -11.62 28.97 14.46
N VAL A 159 -10.75 28.12 13.94
CA VAL A 159 -10.76 26.66 14.12
C VAL A 159 -9.33 26.11 14.15
N GLY A 160 -9.11 25.07 14.95
CA GLY A 160 -7.87 24.29 14.90
C GLY A 160 -7.87 23.33 13.71
N ALA A 161 -6.69 23.08 13.14
CA ALA A 161 -6.51 22.10 12.08
C ALA A 161 -5.71 20.91 12.61
N CYS A 162 -6.15 19.69 12.29
CA CYS A 162 -5.38 18.49 12.55
C CYS A 162 -4.11 18.49 11.70
N THR A 163 -3.01 18.96 12.30
CA THR A 163 -1.71 18.96 11.63
C THR A 163 -1.11 17.58 11.74
N ALA A 164 -1.16 17.01 12.94
CA ALA A 164 -0.66 15.68 13.18
C ALA A 164 -1.53 14.92 14.19
N HIS A 165 -1.57 13.61 14.00
CA HIS A 165 -2.37 12.68 14.78
C HIS A 165 -1.59 11.37 14.94
N PHE A 166 -1.54 10.80 16.14
CA PHE A 166 -0.85 9.53 16.39
C PHE A 166 -1.53 8.71 17.51
N LEU A 167 -1.59 7.39 17.34
CA LEU A 167 -2.21 6.43 18.25
C LEU A 167 -1.18 5.49 18.89
N MET A 168 -0.84 5.69 20.15
CA MET A 168 -0.09 4.72 20.96
C MET A 168 -1.04 3.61 21.44
N SER A 169 -1.04 2.48 20.72
CA SER A 169 -1.90 1.34 21.04
C SER A 169 -1.60 0.71 22.41
N LYS A 170 -2.53 -0.04 23.00
CA LYS A 170 -2.43 -0.64 24.35
C LYS A 170 -1.06 -1.29 24.64
N ASN A 171 -0.49 -1.99 23.67
CA ASN A 171 0.77 -2.74 23.85
C ASN A 171 2.04 -1.88 23.64
N VAL A 172 1.91 -0.63 23.22
CA VAL A 172 3.04 0.28 22.93
C VAL A 172 3.23 1.23 24.11
N THR A 173 4.25 0.98 24.92
CA THR A 173 4.56 1.76 26.13
C THR A 173 5.35 3.04 25.85
N GLN A 174 6.10 3.08 24.75
CA GLN A 174 6.90 4.22 24.34
C GLN A 174 6.73 4.47 22.85
N ARG A 175 6.79 5.75 22.47
CA ARG A 175 6.79 6.14 21.06
C ARG A 175 7.58 7.40 20.84
N PHE A 176 8.31 7.41 19.74
CA PHE A 176 8.99 8.57 19.22
C PHE A 176 8.15 9.22 18.11
N PHE A 177 8.13 10.54 18.09
CA PHE A 177 7.49 11.34 17.08
C PHE A 177 8.41 12.47 16.67
N LYS A 178 8.48 12.77 15.37
CA LYS A 178 9.31 13.85 14.84
C LYS A 178 8.55 14.68 13.84
N GLY A 179 8.75 16.00 13.93
CA GLY A 179 8.11 16.99 13.08
C GLY A 179 9.05 18.15 12.74
N PRO A 180 8.78 18.89 11.65
CA PRO A 180 9.53 20.08 11.30
C PRO A 180 9.18 21.23 12.25
N ASN A 181 10.19 21.99 12.66
CA ASN A 181 10.01 23.27 13.32
C ASN A 181 9.77 24.35 12.26
N VAL A 182 8.52 24.49 11.82
CA VAL A 182 8.14 25.50 10.83
C VAL A 182 7.12 26.46 11.44
N PRO A 183 7.42 27.77 11.46
CA PRO A 183 6.45 28.77 11.87
C PRO A 183 5.23 28.74 10.95
N PRO A 184 4.01 28.77 11.51
CA PRO A 184 2.80 28.87 10.70
C PRO A 184 2.77 30.20 9.93
N THR A 185 1.95 30.24 8.88
CA THR A 185 1.67 31.47 8.13
C THR A 185 0.30 32.01 8.55
N ASN A 186 0.22 33.31 8.81
CA ASN A 186 -1.04 33.97 9.07
C ASN A 186 -1.91 33.95 7.80
N PRO A 187 -3.13 33.40 7.84
CA PRO A 187 -3.96 33.22 6.65
C PRO A 187 -4.51 34.54 6.10
N ILE A 188 -4.52 35.61 6.90
CA ILE A 188 -5.03 36.93 6.52
C ILE A 188 -3.91 37.78 5.92
N THR A 189 -2.76 37.85 6.57
CA THR A 189 -1.64 38.71 6.13
C THR A 189 -0.66 38.00 5.19
N GLY A 190 -0.61 36.67 5.23
CA GLY A 190 0.40 35.88 4.53
C GLY A 190 1.79 35.91 5.17
N GLU A 191 1.96 36.61 6.30
CA GLU A 191 3.23 36.69 7.03
C GLU A 191 3.45 35.47 7.92
N ARG A 192 4.70 35.07 8.10
CA ARG A 192 5.05 34.01 9.06
C ARG A 192 5.03 34.55 10.48
N TYR A 193 4.50 33.76 11.39
CA TYR A 193 4.57 34.08 12.81
C TYR A 193 6.02 34.09 13.30
N THR A 194 6.40 35.14 14.03
CA THR A 194 7.69 35.19 14.75
C THR A 194 7.60 34.47 16.09
N GLU A 195 6.43 34.55 16.72
CA GLU A 195 6.11 33.86 17.97
C GLU A 195 4.96 32.90 17.73
N PHE A 196 5.14 31.62 18.07
CA PHE A 196 4.12 30.61 17.85
C PHE A 196 4.22 29.46 18.84
N MET A 197 3.06 28.86 19.09
CA MET A 197 2.89 27.72 20.00
C MET A 197 2.49 26.48 19.21
N TYR A 198 2.96 25.33 19.67
CA TYR A 198 2.35 24.04 19.35
C TYR A 198 1.36 23.68 20.45
N TYR A 199 0.16 23.28 20.05
CA TYR A 199 -0.84 22.79 20.98
C TYR A 199 -1.06 21.30 20.74
N LEU A 200 -1.01 20.53 21.83
CA LEU A 200 -1.24 19.10 21.82
C LEU A 200 -2.45 18.76 22.69
N PHE A 201 -3.25 17.79 22.24
CA PHE A 201 -4.27 17.15 23.07
C PHE A 201 -3.95 15.67 23.18
N ILE A 202 -3.62 15.24 24.40
CA ILE A 202 -3.27 13.85 24.72
C ILE A 202 -4.50 13.25 25.38
N SER A 203 -5.07 12.20 24.80
CA SER A 203 -6.36 11.69 25.26
C SER A 203 -6.52 10.20 25.08
N THR A 204 -7.44 9.62 25.83
CA THR A 204 -7.86 8.23 25.68
C THR A 204 -9.38 8.13 25.53
N ASN A 205 -9.82 7.07 24.86
CA ASN A 205 -11.23 6.81 24.61
C ASN A 205 -11.90 6.09 25.78
N GLU A 206 -11.15 5.58 26.75
CA GLU A 206 -11.68 4.88 27.93
C GLU A 206 -11.16 5.52 29.22
N ILE A 207 -11.99 5.51 30.26
CA ILE A 207 -11.59 5.98 31.59
C ILE A 207 -10.59 4.97 32.15
N ALA A 208 -9.33 5.39 32.22
CA ALA A 208 -8.20 4.62 32.72
C ALA A 208 -7.32 5.49 33.62
N ASP A 209 -6.61 4.86 34.55
CA ASP A 209 -5.62 5.51 35.42
C ASP A 209 -4.20 5.17 34.92
N PHE A 210 -3.46 6.17 34.49
CA PHE A 210 -2.07 6.03 34.06
C PHE A 210 -1.28 7.34 34.15
N GLU A 211 0.03 7.21 34.18
CA GLU A 211 0.95 8.32 34.00
C GLU A 211 1.40 8.37 32.54
N PHE A 212 1.41 9.59 31.99
CA PHE A 212 1.93 9.87 30.67
C PHE A 212 3.09 10.85 30.77
N SER A 213 4.18 10.53 30.09
CA SER A 213 5.37 11.37 30.03
C SER A 213 5.63 11.85 28.62
N VAL A 214 5.95 13.14 28.50
CA VAL A 214 6.39 13.79 27.26
C VAL A 214 7.78 14.37 27.51
N HIS A 215 8.73 14.02 26.66
CA HIS A 215 10.06 14.62 26.64
C HIS A 215 10.38 15.13 25.24
N VAL A 216 10.58 16.44 25.12
CA VAL A 216 10.78 17.13 23.85
C VAL A 216 12.25 17.44 23.67
N VAL A 217 12.83 17.11 22.51
CA VAL A 217 14.24 17.34 22.21
C VAL A 217 14.40 18.00 20.83
N GLU A 218 15.39 18.89 20.72
CA GLU A 218 15.78 19.47 19.44
C GLU A 218 16.45 18.42 18.54
N SER A 219 16.25 18.53 17.22
CA SER A 219 16.87 17.62 16.25
C SER A 219 17.33 18.37 15.00
N VAL A 220 18.57 18.13 14.59
CA VAL A 220 19.15 18.71 13.35
C VAL A 220 18.90 17.84 12.12
N ASP A 221 18.81 16.53 12.30
CA ASP A 221 18.74 15.62 11.16
C ASP A 221 17.35 15.55 10.54
N LYS A 222 17.31 15.29 9.24
CA LYS A 222 16.07 15.21 8.47
C LYS A 222 15.39 13.84 8.53
N ILE A 223 16.14 12.75 8.76
CA ILE A 223 15.63 11.37 8.74
C ILE A 223 16.23 10.58 9.87
N TRP A 224 15.43 9.78 10.60
CA TRP A 224 16.00 8.64 11.34
C TRP A 224 15.15 7.37 11.34
N ASP A 225 13.82 7.43 11.17
CA ASP A 225 13.02 6.22 11.32
C ASP A 225 12.61 5.62 9.99
N VAL A 226 13.52 4.81 9.42
CA VAL A 226 13.12 3.80 8.44
C VAL A 226 12.08 2.91 9.12
N SER A 227 10.84 3.03 8.67
CA SER A 227 9.68 2.32 9.23
C SER A 227 9.78 0.81 8.96
N PHE A 228 10.33 0.43 7.81
CA PHE A 228 10.65 -0.95 7.47
C PHE A 228 11.69 -1.02 6.34
N ASP A 229 12.44 -2.12 6.27
CA ASP A 229 13.38 -2.41 5.20
C ASP A 229 12.87 -3.63 4.41
N ILE A 230 13.01 -3.60 3.08
CA ILE A 230 12.79 -4.74 2.18
C ILE A 230 14.18 -5.24 1.76
N PRO A 231 14.73 -6.28 2.41
CA PRO A 231 16.10 -6.72 2.19
C PRO A 231 16.25 -7.50 0.87
N PRO A 232 17.48 -7.58 0.30
CA PRO A 232 17.73 -8.33 -0.94
C PRO A 232 17.29 -9.79 -0.86
N THR A 233 17.51 -10.44 0.28
CA THR A 233 17.16 -11.85 0.50
C THR A 233 15.67 -12.13 0.29
N GLU A 234 14.82 -11.17 0.64
CA GLU A 234 13.38 -11.29 0.48
C GLU A 234 12.99 -11.10 -1.00
N ILE A 235 13.59 -10.12 -1.68
CA ILE A 235 13.36 -9.93 -3.12
C ILE A 235 13.83 -11.14 -3.92
N ASP A 236 14.95 -11.77 -3.53
CA ASP A 236 15.47 -12.98 -4.17
C ASP A 236 14.58 -14.22 -3.91
N GLU A 237 13.91 -14.30 -2.75
CA GLU A 237 12.88 -15.30 -2.50
C GLU A 237 11.68 -15.10 -3.41
N ILE A 238 11.16 -13.86 -3.49
CA ILE A 238 10.06 -13.49 -4.38
C ILE A 238 10.41 -13.78 -5.84
N ALA A 239 11.64 -13.46 -6.28
CA ALA A 239 12.09 -13.72 -7.64
C ALA A 239 12.06 -15.22 -8.01
N ARG A 240 12.33 -16.10 -7.03
CA ARG A 240 12.32 -17.56 -7.18
C ARG A 240 10.91 -18.15 -7.10
N SER A 241 10.09 -17.70 -6.17
CA SER A 241 8.75 -18.23 -5.95
C SER A 241 7.71 -17.67 -6.93
N GLY A 242 7.92 -16.45 -7.44
CA GLY A 242 6.93 -15.70 -8.20
C GLY A 242 5.76 -15.19 -7.35
N GLU A 243 5.89 -15.25 -6.02
CA GLU A 243 4.87 -14.75 -5.10
C GLU A 243 4.93 -13.24 -4.95
N LYS A 244 3.83 -12.65 -4.49
CA LYS A 244 3.78 -11.25 -4.07
C LYS A 244 3.81 -11.15 -2.54
N ARG A 245 4.25 -10.01 -2.03
CA ARG A 245 4.25 -9.69 -0.60
C ARG A 245 3.49 -8.39 -0.37
N ASP A 246 2.86 -8.32 0.80
CA ASP A 246 2.09 -7.16 1.26
C ASP A 246 2.72 -6.63 2.55
N VAL A 247 2.97 -5.33 2.62
CA VAL A 247 3.30 -4.62 3.86
C VAL A 247 2.12 -3.74 4.25
N TYR A 248 1.60 -3.98 5.45
CA TYR A 248 0.53 -3.19 6.03
C TYR A 248 1.13 -2.02 6.82
N ILE A 249 0.81 -0.80 6.40
CA ILE A 249 1.33 0.44 6.97
C ILE A 249 0.18 1.16 7.64
N GLU A 250 0.11 1.06 8.95
CA GLU A 250 -0.83 1.81 9.77
C GLU A 250 -0.30 3.22 9.98
N PHE A 251 -0.74 4.19 9.17
CA PHE A 251 -0.32 5.57 9.33
C PHE A 251 -0.71 6.14 10.69
N GLU A 252 -1.75 5.66 11.36
CA GLU A 252 -2.11 6.15 12.70
C GLU A 252 -1.01 5.82 13.73
N THR A 253 -0.33 4.69 13.57
CA THR A 253 0.68 4.18 14.50
C THR A 253 2.11 4.49 14.07
N TYR A 254 2.38 4.49 12.77
CA TYR A 254 3.72 4.72 12.19
C TYR A 254 3.80 6.04 11.44
N GLY A 255 5.01 6.55 11.32
CA GLY A 255 5.35 7.64 10.41
C GLY A 255 5.59 8.98 11.07
N THR A 256 6.35 9.80 10.36
CA THR A 256 6.78 11.13 10.79
C THR A 256 6.04 12.19 10.00
N PHE A 257 5.77 13.34 10.60
CA PHE A 257 5.22 14.47 9.86
C PHE A 257 6.37 15.26 9.29
N HIS A 258 6.39 15.45 7.98
CA HIS A 258 7.54 16.05 7.32
C HIS A 258 7.13 16.69 5.99
N PHE A 259 7.91 17.69 5.56
CA PHE A 259 7.89 18.23 4.21
C PHE A 259 8.76 17.34 3.28
N PRO A 260 8.16 16.57 2.36
CA PRO A 260 8.92 15.66 1.51
C PRO A 260 9.95 16.39 0.64
N SER A 261 11.06 15.74 0.32
CA SER A 261 12.10 16.34 -0.53
C SER A 261 11.60 16.72 -1.92
N CYS A 262 10.66 15.94 -2.46
CA CYS A 262 10.05 16.23 -3.76
C CYS A 262 8.87 17.22 -3.69
N MET A 263 8.31 17.45 -2.50
CA MET A 263 7.12 18.32 -2.30
C MET A 263 7.29 19.20 -1.05
N PRO A 264 8.30 20.08 -1.00
CA PRO A 264 8.69 20.78 0.22
C PRO A 264 7.65 21.81 0.71
N SER A 265 6.62 22.11 -0.08
CA SER A 265 5.54 23.04 0.26
C SER A 265 4.33 22.39 0.93
N MET A 266 4.30 21.06 1.04
CA MET A 266 3.17 20.31 1.58
C MET A 266 3.64 19.46 2.76
N LEU A 267 2.92 19.55 3.87
CA LEU A 267 3.16 18.70 5.03
C LEU A 267 2.41 17.37 4.82
N PHE A 268 3.12 16.27 5.01
CA PHE A 268 2.55 14.93 4.94
C PHE A 268 2.92 14.13 6.17
N LYS A 269 2.10 13.14 6.51
CA LYS A 269 2.56 12.00 7.31
C LYS A 269 3.25 11.03 6.37
N MET A 270 4.44 10.58 6.74
CA MET A 270 5.31 9.78 5.87
C MET A 270 5.76 8.52 6.58
N ALA A 271 5.63 7.38 5.91
CA ALA A 271 6.29 6.13 6.27
C ALA A 271 7.49 5.94 5.33
N ILE A 272 8.69 5.99 5.90
CA ILE A 272 9.95 5.85 5.16
C ILE A 272 10.29 4.38 5.09
N PHE A 273 10.64 3.86 3.94
CA PHE A 273 11.13 2.49 3.80
C PHE A 273 12.30 2.43 2.84
N THR A 274 13.04 1.33 2.90
CA THR A 274 14.12 1.09 1.96
C THR A 274 13.93 -0.21 1.23
N ILE A 275 14.51 -0.28 0.04
CA ILE A 275 14.55 -1.49 -0.77
C ILE A 275 15.93 -1.61 -1.40
N GLU A 276 16.45 -2.82 -1.37
CA GLU A 276 17.72 -3.17 -2.00
C GLU A 276 17.54 -4.49 -2.74
N PHE A 277 17.99 -4.53 -4.00
CA PHE A 277 17.96 -5.74 -4.80
C PHE A 277 19.00 -5.67 -5.92
N SER A 278 19.47 -6.84 -6.35
CA SER A 278 20.37 -7.02 -7.49
C SER A 278 19.83 -8.15 -8.35
N GLY A 279 19.84 -7.97 -9.66
CA GLY A 279 19.45 -9.01 -10.59
C GLY A 279 18.84 -8.45 -11.86
N ASN A 280 18.74 -9.28 -12.87
CA ASN A 280 18.15 -8.89 -14.14
C ASN A 280 16.62 -9.02 -14.10
N TYR A 281 15.98 -8.24 -13.22
CA TYR A 281 14.53 -8.17 -13.09
C TYR A 281 14.12 -6.78 -12.61
N SER A 282 12.81 -6.50 -12.63
CA SER A 282 12.25 -5.29 -12.05
C SER A 282 11.41 -5.63 -10.82
N VAL A 283 11.27 -4.68 -9.90
CA VAL A 283 10.34 -4.80 -8.77
C VAL A 283 9.16 -3.87 -9.03
N ARG A 284 7.95 -4.40 -8.95
CA ARG A 284 6.72 -3.61 -8.95
C ARG A 284 6.40 -3.23 -7.52
N LEU A 285 6.10 -1.95 -7.28
CA LEU A 285 5.52 -1.46 -6.03
C LEU A 285 4.12 -0.91 -6.32
N SER A 286 3.13 -1.28 -5.53
CA SER A 286 1.73 -0.93 -5.75
C SER A 286 0.99 -0.64 -4.45
N THR A 287 0.21 0.44 -4.42
CA THR A 287 -0.71 0.78 -3.31
C THR A 287 -2.17 0.71 -3.73
N LYS A 288 -2.45 0.08 -4.88
CA LYS A 288 -3.78 0.04 -5.50
C LYS A 288 -4.80 -0.79 -4.72
N LYS A 289 -4.36 -1.71 -3.85
CA LYS A 289 -5.21 -2.69 -3.14
C LYS A 289 -6.35 -2.05 -2.33
N LEU A 290 -6.12 -0.86 -1.77
CA LEU A 290 -7.12 -0.13 -0.97
C LEU A 290 -7.79 1.04 -1.71
N ASN A 291 -7.41 1.31 -2.97
CA ASN A 291 -7.93 2.41 -3.78
C ASN A 291 -7.91 3.77 -3.05
N LYS A 292 -6.80 4.08 -2.35
CA LYS A 292 -6.58 5.36 -1.67
C LYS A 292 -5.49 6.13 -2.39
N MET A 293 -5.72 7.43 -2.62
CA MET A 293 -4.70 8.30 -3.21
C MET A 293 -3.57 8.46 -2.21
N ASN A 294 -2.40 7.95 -2.57
CA ASN A 294 -1.20 8.12 -1.80
C ASN A 294 -0.13 8.71 -2.70
N TYR A 295 0.84 9.37 -2.10
CA TYR A 295 2.03 9.82 -2.82
C TYR A 295 3.17 8.89 -2.47
N LEU A 296 3.97 8.55 -3.47
CA LEU A 296 5.22 7.84 -3.27
C LEU A 296 6.34 8.76 -3.76
N GLN A 297 7.40 8.90 -2.98
CA GLN A 297 8.62 9.52 -3.48
C GLN A 297 9.79 8.57 -3.32
N GLU A 298 10.74 8.71 -4.23
CA GLU A 298 12.10 8.23 -4.08
C GLU A 298 12.99 9.44 -3.78
N PHE A 299 13.88 9.30 -2.81
CA PHE A 299 14.83 10.34 -2.46
C PHE A 299 16.22 9.76 -2.24
N ALA A 300 17.24 10.56 -2.51
CA ALA A 300 18.61 10.23 -2.18
C ALA A 300 18.93 10.75 -0.79
N VAL A 301 19.79 10.02 -0.10
CA VAL A 301 20.32 10.36 1.22
C VAL A 301 21.81 10.58 1.03
N GLU A 302 22.27 11.78 1.35
CA GLU A 302 23.67 12.20 1.26
C GLU A 302 24.13 12.57 2.67
N GLN A 303 25.20 11.92 3.13
CA GLN A 303 25.82 12.21 4.42
C GLN A 303 27.07 13.05 4.18
N ASP A 304 27.17 14.20 4.84
CA ASP A 304 28.36 15.03 4.78
C ASP A 304 29.48 14.55 5.72
N ILE A 305 30.62 15.25 5.70
CA ILE A 305 31.82 14.92 6.49
C ILE A 305 31.55 14.99 7.99
N ASP A 306 30.57 15.80 8.40
CA ASP A 306 30.17 16.02 9.79
C ASP A 306 29.00 15.11 10.20
N ASN A 307 28.75 14.06 9.41
CA ASN A 307 27.63 13.12 9.56
C ASN A 307 26.23 13.72 9.41
N HIS A 308 26.07 14.96 8.94
CA HIS A 308 24.74 15.52 8.70
C HIS A 308 24.11 14.83 7.50
N VAL A 309 22.85 14.43 7.68
CA VAL A 309 22.07 13.75 6.66
C VAL A 309 21.23 14.77 5.89
N THR A 310 21.58 14.97 4.63
CA THR A 310 20.79 15.75 3.67
C THR A 310 20.04 14.83 2.72
N THR A 311 18.95 15.34 2.15
CA THR A 311 18.11 14.54 1.25
C THR A 311 17.68 15.34 0.05
N SER A 312 17.77 14.71 -1.12
CA SER A 312 17.42 15.29 -2.41
C SER A 312 16.35 14.47 -3.10
N CYS A 313 15.48 15.13 -3.86
CA CYS A 313 14.42 14.46 -4.60
C CYS A 313 15.00 13.66 -5.77
N VAL A 314 14.63 12.39 -5.89
CA VAL A 314 14.93 11.57 -7.07
C VAL A 314 13.70 11.51 -7.98
N ASN A 315 12.55 11.12 -7.43
CA ASN A 315 11.31 11.01 -8.19
C ASN A 315 10.07 11.07 -7.29
N VAL A 316 8.92 11.43 -7.86
CA VAL A 316 7.64 11.48 -7.16
C VAL A 316 6.54 10.94 -8.05
N TRP A 317 5.64 10.18 -7.44
CA TRP A 317 4.48 9.57 -8.08
C TRP A 317 3.23 9.86 -7.28
N ASN A 318 2.15 10.20 -7.97
CA ASN A 318 0.82 10.34 -7.39
C ASN A 318 -0.14 9.33 -8.05
N GLY A 319 -1.12 8.85 -7.30
CA GLY A 319 -2.12 7.89 -7.80
C GLY A 319 -3.22 8.51 -8.67
N ALA A 320 -2.98 9.71 -9.23
CA ALA A 320 -3.96 10.44 -10.02
C ALA A 320 -4.00 9.91 -11.45
N LEU A 321 -5.18 9.56 -11.95
CA LEU A 321 -5.40 9.27 -13.37
C LEU A 321 -5.50 10.59 -14.14
N HIS A 322 -4.93 10.60 -15.35
CA HIS A 322 -4.99 11.76 -16.26
C HIS A 322 -5.70 11.36 -17.57
N GLY A 323 -6.45 12.29 -18.17
CA GLY A 323 -7.19 12.08 -19.43
C GLY A 323 -8.59 11.51 -19.22
N ASN A 324 -9.15 10.80 -20.22
CA ASN A 324 -10.53 10.28 -20.22
C ASN A 324 -10.86 9.25 -19.11
N GLN A 325 -9.91 8.94 -18.21
CA GLN A 325 -10.08 8.07 -17.06
C GLN A 325 -10.06 8.85 -15.73
N ASP A 326 -10.05 10.18 -15.78
CA ASP A 326 -10.13 11.10 -14.64
C ASP A 326 -11.40 10.92 -13.78
N GLN A 327 -12.44 10.30 -14.33
CA GLN A 327 -13.69 10.01 -13.61
C GLN A 327 -13.57 8.87 -12.59
N ILE A 328 -12.51 8.06 -12.62
CA ILE A 328 -12.27 7.03 -11.61
C ILE A 328 -11.44 7.64 -10.49
N SER A 329 -12.06 7.88 -9.34
CA SER A 329 -11.37 8.42 -8.18
C SER A 329 -10.28 7.47 -7.68
N ASN A 330 -9.05 8.00 -7.66
CA ASN A 330 -7.94 7.60 -6.78
C ASN A 330 -7.57 6.12 -6.75
N VAL A 331 -6.85 5.65 -7.78
CA VAL A 331 -6.44 4.23 -7.92
C VAL A 331 -5.21 3.81 -7.14
N GLY A 332 -4.58 4.70 -6.36
CA GLY A 332 -3.30 4.43 -5.71
C GLY A 332 -2.11 4.51 -6.68
N VAL A 333 -0.89 4.44 -6.15
CA VAL A 333 0.37 4.52 -6.92
C VAL A 333 0.82 3.13 -7.35
N GLU A 334 1.32 3.02 -8.58
CA GLU A 334 1.99 1.82 -9.09
C GLU A 334 3.25 2.23 -9.86
N ILE A 335 4.39 1.65 -9.49
CA ILE A 335 5.68 1.95 -10.10
C ILE A 335 6.48 0.69 -10.40
N LYS A 336 7.39 0.80 -11.37
CA LYS A 336 8.37 -0.21 -11.72
C LYS A 336 9.77 0.29 -11.35
N LEU A 337 10.48 -0.48 -10.53
CA LEU A 337 11.86 -0.25 -10.14
C LEU A 337 12.77 -1.18 -10.93
N SER A 338 13.79 -0.62 -11.58
CA SER A 338 14.88 -1.39 -12.17
C SER A 338 16.04 -1.54 -11.18
N SER A 339 16.75 -2.68 -11.23
CA SER A 339 17.93 -2.98 -10.40
C SER A 339 19.12 -2.11 -10.77
N THR A 340 19.33 -1.86 -12.05
CA THR A 340 20.26 -0.84 -12.53
C THR A 340 19.61 0.52 -12.36
N LEU A 341 20.20 1.35 -11.50
CA LEU A 341 20.02 2.79 -11.62
C LEU A 341 20.53 3.15 -13.00
N LYS A 342 19.60 3.37 -13.94
CA LYS A 342 19.92 4.18 -15.10
C LYS A 342 20.40 5.48 -14.50
N ASN A 343 21.70 5.75 -14.57
CA ASN A 343 22.19 7.11 -14.45
C ASN A 343 21.48 7.88 -15.56
N THR A 344 20.28 8.37 -15.27
CA THR A 344 19.83 9.64 -15.80
C THR A 344 20.81 10.63 -15.19
N ASN A 345 22.01 10.68 -15.76
CA ASN A 345 22.72 11.93 -15.85
C ASN A 345 21.64 12.87 -16.35
N LYS A 346 21.19 13.72 -15.43
CA LYS A 346 20.42 14.90 -15.73
C LYS A 346 21.17 15.50 -16.92
N LEU A 347 20.61 15.38 -18.12
CA LEU A 347 21.12 16.10 -19.28
C LEU A 347 20.83 17.55 -18.95
N GLU A 348 21.71 18.16 -18.15
CA GLU A 348 21.78 19.59 -17.99
C GLU A 348 22.24 20.11 -19.34
N PHE A 349 21.25 20.44 -20.18
CA PHE A 349 21.48 21.30 -21.32
C PHE A 349 21.90 22.66 -20.75
N ASN A 350 23.20 22.87 -20.59
CA ASN A 350 23.76 24.20 -20.42
C ASN A 350 23.54 24.96 -21.73
N TYR A 351 22.45 25.70 -21.80
CA TYR A 351 22.23 26.68 -22.85
C TYR A 351 22.80 28.02 -22.36
N SER A 352 23.94 28.42 -22.93
CA SER A 352 24.43 29.79 -22.86
C SER A 352 23.77 30.59 -23.99
N ASP A 353 22.83 31.46 -23.64
CA ASP A 353 22.33 32.52 -24.52
C ASP A 353 23.43 33.59 -24.69
N PRO A 354 23.94 33.88 -25.91
CA PRO A 354 24.97 34.89 -26.11
C PRO A 354 24.47 36.34 -25.96
N GLN A 355 23.20 36.60 -25.63
CA GLN A 355 22.61 37.95 -25.76
C GLN A 355 21.84 38.48 -24.54
N ASN A 356 21.86 37.84 -23.35
CA ASN A 356 21.15 38.43 -22.19
C ASN A 356 21.80 38.17 -20.83
N SER A 357 22.54 39.16 -20.33
CA SER A 357 23.05 39.21 -18.97
C SER A 357 21.97 39.81 -18.04
N ASN A 358 21.14 38.96 -17.42
CA ASN A 358 20.51 39.26 -16.12
C ASN A 358 19.88 37.99 -15.51
N PHE A 359 20.41 37.60 -14.35
CA PHE A 359 19.97 36.45 -13.55
C PHE A 359 18.62 36.71 -12.85
N VAL A 360 17.59 35.92 -13.16
CA VAL A 360 16.44 35.70 -12.27
C VAL A 360 16.00 34.24 -12.37
N LYS A 361 16.20 33.45 -11.29
CA LYS A 361 15.62 32.11 -11.14
C LYS A 361 14.10 32.26 -10.92
N LYS A 362 13.30 31.95 -11.93
CA LYS A 362 11.85 31.75 -11.79
C LYS A 362 11.47 30.35 -12.28
N SER A 363 11.04 29.51 -11.35
CA SER A 363 10.37 28.24 -11.62
C SER A 363 8.92 28.55 -12.01
N LEU A 364 8.55 28.32 -13.28
CA LEU A 364 7.16 28.33 -13.73
C LEU A 364 6.91 27.13 -14.65
N ILE A 365 5.97 26.30 -14.21
CA ILE A 365 5.26 25.29 -15.01
C ILE A 365 4.34 26.05 -15.97
N SER A 366 4.53 25.88 -17.29
CA SER A 366 3.48 25.79 -18.34
C SER A 366 3.96 26.22 -19.73
N SER A 367 3.72 25.33 -20.71
CA SER A 367 3.43 25.60 -22.13
C SER A 367 4.38 26.45 -22.97
N LYS A 368 5.21 25.80 -23.80
CA LYS A 368 5.25 25.97 -25.27
C LYS A 368 6.31 25.05 -25.88
N TYR A 369 5.85 24.10 -26.69
CA TYR A 369 6.71 23.34 -27.61
C TYR A 369 6.94 24.17 -28.87
N SER A 370 8.19 24.53 -29.13
CA SER A 370 8.67 24.88 -30.47
C SER A 370 10.18 24.67 -30.54
N ASP A 371 10.57 23.80 -31.47
CA ASP A 371 11.91 23.62 -32.08
C ASP A 371 12.48 22.19 -32.00
N ILE A 372 11.76 21.26 -32.63
CA ILE A 372 12.33 19.96 -33.02
C ILE A 372 12.88 20.11 -34.45
N LYS A 373 14.21 20.08 -34.61
CA LYS A 373 14.84 20.02 -35.94
C LYS A 373 14.55 18.66 -36.59
N MET A 374 13.74 18.66 -37.62
CA MET A 374 13.43 17.47 -38.43
C MET A 374 14.48 17.28 -39.54
N VAL A 375 14.99 16.06 -39.70
CA VAL A 375 15.88 15.69 -40.81
C VAL A 375 15.08 14.89 -41.83
N LYS A 376 15.27 15.20 -43.12
CA LYS A 376 14.59 14.58 -44.24
C LYS A 376 15.39 13.36 -44.73
N VAL A 377 14.81 12.17 -44.66
CA VAL A 377 15.37 10.94 -45.24
C VAL A 377 14.29 10.27 -46.08
N ASN A 378 14.59 9.97 -47.36
CA ASN A 378 13.66 9.33 -48.31
C ASN A 378 12.28 10.01 -48.39
N ASN A 379 12.25 11.35 -48.51
CA ASN A 379 11.02 12.15 -48.57
C ASN A 379 10.07 12.04 -47.37
N LYS A 380 10.52 11.50 -46.22
CA LYS A 380 9.83 11.62 -44.93
C LYS A 380 10.71 12.36 -43.93
N TYR A 381 10.09 13.21 -43.12
CA TYR A 381 10.75 13.91 -42.03
C TYR A 381 10.70 13.02 -40.78
N VAL A 382 11.85 12.76 -40.17
CA VAL A 382 11.95 11.96 -38.94
C VAL A 382 12.71 12.74 -37.88
N THR A 383 12.22 12.67 -36.64
CA THR A 383 12.88 13.24 -35.46
C THR A 383 14.06 12.36 -35.05
N LYS A 384 15.28 12.89 -35.10
CA LYS A 384 16.49 12.20 -34.61
C LYS A 384 16.54 12.35 -33.08
N SER A 385 15.69 11.63 -32.36
CA SER A 385 15.69 11.63 -30.88
C SER A 385 16.18 10.29 -30.33
N ALA A 386 17.25 10.35 -29.54
CA ALA A 386 17.52 9.49 -28.38
C ALA A 386 17.70 7.96 -28.57
N GLN A 387 17.82 7.42 -29.77
CA GLN A 387 17.87 5.95 -29.96
C GLN A 387 19.28 5.32 -29.98
N GLU A 388 20.36 6.09 -30.20
CA GLU A 388 21.71 5.52 -30.36
C GLU A 388 22.64 5.62 -29.13
N VAL A 389 22.25 6.32 -28.06
CA VAL A 389 23.08 6.46 -26.84
C VAL A 389 22.62 5.53 -25.69
N ILE A 390 21.53 4.79 -25.85
CA ILE A 390 21.03 3.81 -24.87
C ILE A 390 21.68 2.41 -25.05
N LEU A 391 22.46 2.19 -26.11
CA LEU A 391 22.87 0.84 -26.54
C LEU A 391 24.19 0.30 -25.96
N LYS A 392 24.77 0.92 -24.93
CA LYS A 392 25.94 0.36 -24.24
C LYS A 392 25.88 0.58 -22.74
N ASN A 393 24.97 -0.11 -22.09
CA ASN A 393 25.21 -0.65 -20.75
C ASN A 393 24.60 -2.05 -20.79
N GLU A 394 25.40 -3.01 -21.24
CA GLU A 394 25.14 -4.41 -20.93
C GLU A 394 24.94 -4.52 -19.41
N GLY A 395 24.03 -5.39 -18.99
CA GLY A 395 23.72 -5.66 -17.59
C GLY A 395 24.95 -6.22 -16.86
N VAL A 396 25.88 -5.33 -16.54
CA VAL A 396 26.90 -5.56 -15.53
C VAL A 396 26.17 -5.44 -14.20
N ASP A 397 26.20 -6.53 -13.43
CA ASP A 397 25.77 -6.57 -12.03
C ASP A 397 26.56 -5.52 -11.25
N GLY A 398 26.07 -4.28 -11.27
CA GLY A 398 26.52 -3.25 -10.35
C GLY A 398 26.14 -3.66 -8.92
N PRO A 399 26.91 -3.24 -7.91
CA PRO A 399 26.54 -3.52 -6.53
C PRO A 399 25.11 -3.03 -6.26
N SER A 400 24.32 -3.86 -5.58
CA SER A 400 22.99 -3.47 -5.13
C SER A 400 23.10 -2.16 -4.37
N LYS A 401 22.29 -1.17 -4.75
CA LYS A 401 22.24 0.11 -4.05
C LYS A 401 20.95 0.19 -3.26
N LYS A 402 21.08 0.41 -1.95
CA LYS A 402 19.96 0.72 -1.06
C LYS A 402 19.26 2.00 -1.54
N ARG A 403 17.96 1.91 -1.80
CA ARG A 403 17.12 3.02 -2.27
C ARG A 403 16.14 3.41 -1.17
N TYR A 404 15.90 4.71 -1.03
CA TYR A 404 15.01 5.24 0.00
C TYR A 404 13.72 5.75 -0.62
N PHE A 405 12.62 5.34 -0.01
CA PHE A 405 11.28 5.71 -0.43
C PHE A 405 10.48 6.25 0.75
N ALA A 406 9.49 7.08 0.46
CA ALA A 406 8.48 7.44 1.43
C ALA A 406 7.08 7.32 0.81
N ILE A 407 6.21 6.57 1.48
CA ILE A 407 4.77 6.59 1.24
C ILE A 407 4.19 7.70 2.10
N MET A 408 3.37 8.55 1.49
CA MET A 408 2.96 9.81 2.09
C MET A 408 1.45 9.99 1.92
N SER A 409 0.82 10.42 3.01
CA SER A 409 -0.62 10.64 3.09
C SER A 409 -0.92 11.91 3.89
N GLN A 410 -1.98 12.62 3.50
CA GLN A 410 -2.61 13.68 4.31
C GLN A 410 -3.76 13.12 5.16
N ASP A 411 -4.14 11.86 4.92
CA ASP A 411 -5.08 11.11 5.73
C ASP A 411 -4.31 10.28 6.75
N TYR A 412 -4.40 10.70 8.00
CA TYR A 412 -3.59 10.16 9.10
C TYR A 412 -4.18 8.91 9.74
N PHE A 413 -5.47 8.63 9.48
CA PHE A 413 -6.22 7.55 10.14
C PHE A 413 -6.23 6.27 9.31
N ASN A 414 -5.99 6.41 8.02
CA ASN A 414 -6.14 5.30 7.10
C ASN A 414 -4.83 4.53 6.91
N ALA A 415 -4.89 3.23 7.18
CA ALA A 415 -3.83 2.32 6.82
C ALA A 415 -3.73 2.14 5.29
N ILE A 416 -2.52 1.81 4.84
CA ILE A 416 -2.15 1.58 3.45
C ILE A 416 -1.55 0.18 3.34
N THR A 417 -1.86 -0.54 2.25
CA THR A 417 -1.12 -1.76 1.89
C THR A 417 -0.19 -1.46 0.73
N LEU A 418 1.11 -1.69 0.94
CA LEU A 418 2.11 -1.73 -0.12
C LEU A 418 2.26 -3.18 -0.59
N GLU A 419 1.79 -3.48 -1.79
CA GLU A 419 2.05 -4.73 -2.49
C GLU A 419 3.35 -4.59 -3.29
N TYR A 420 4.24 -5.58 -3.21
CA TYR A 420 5.41 -5.66 -4.07
C TYR A 420 5.67 -7.08 -4.57
N GLU A 421 6.23 -7.14 -5.77
CA GLU A 421 6.52 -8.40 -6.46
C GLU A 421 7.64 -8.18 -7.49
N VAL A 422 8.33 -9.26 -7.84
CA VAL A 422 9.33 -9.25 -8.91
C VAL A 422 8.62 -9.49 -10.24
N ILE A 423 8.83 -8.58 -11.18
CA ILE A 423 8.27 -8.61 -12.52
C ILE A 423 9.38 -8.53 -13.57
N CYS A 424 9.03 -8.94 -14.79
CA CYS A 424 9.83 -8.66 -15.98
C CYS A 424 11.27 -9.15 -15.85
N LYS A 425 11.42 -10.47 -15.67
CA LYS A 425 12.73 -11.11 -15.70
C LYS A 425 13.42 -10.81 -17.04
N ASN A 426 14.73 -10.64 -16.96
CA ASN A 426 15.60 -10.16 -18.02
C ASN A 426 15.10 -8.91 -18.78
N ASP A 427 14.35 -8.03 -18.11
CA ASP A 427 13.63 -6.90 -18.72
C ASP A 427 12.83 -7.31 -19.96
N CYS A 428 12.22 -8.49 -19.92
CA CYS A 428 11.47 -9.10 -21.03
C CYS A 428 12.28 -9.21 -22.34
N ASN A 429 13.62 -9.34 -22.22
CA ASN A 429 14.56 -9.28 -23.34
C ASN A 429 14.28 -8.10 -24.29
N MET A 430 13.86 -6.95 -23.75
CA MET A 430 13.46 -5.77 -24.53
C MET A 430 14.58 -5.25 -25.44
N TYR A 431 15.83 -5.34 -25.00
CA TYR A 431 17.01 -4.97 -25.80
C TYR A 431 17.17 -5.82 -27.07
N LYS A 432 16.72 -7.08 -27.06
CA LYS A 432 16.63 -7.97 -28.23
C LYS A 432 15.34 -7.78 -29.03
N ARG A 433 14.47 -6.85 -28.63
CA ARG A 433 13.13 -6.63 -29.19
C ARG A 433 12.22 -7.86 -29.12
N GLN A 434 12.38 -8.68 -28.06
CA GLN A 434 11.63 -9.93 -27.89
C GLN A 434 10.36 -9.75 -27.05
N GLY A 435 10.29 -8.70 -26.25
CA GLY A 435 9.11 -8.39 -25.45
C GLY A 435 9.20 -7.01 -24.80
N PHE A 436 8.15 -6.69 -24.05
CA PHE A 436 8.06 -5.47 -23.27
C PHE A 436 7.40 -5.74 -21.92
N CYS A 437 7.88 -5.04 -20.90
CA CYS A 437 7.40 -5.16 -19.54
C CYS A 437 6.11 -4.35 -19.35
N LEU A 438 5.01 -5.02 -18.98
CA LEU A 438 3.75 -4.38 -18.65
C LEU A 438 3.49 -4.39 -17.15
N THR A 439 3.85 -3.29 -16.48
CA THR A 439 3.69 -3.14 -15.02
C THR A 439 2.24 -3.34 -14.55
N SER A 440 1.26 -2.87 -15.31
CA SER A 440 -0.17 -2.98 -14.94
C SER A 440 -0.71 -4.41 -14.93
N TYR A 441 -0.04 -5.33 -15.61
CA TYR A 441 -0.39 -6.75 -15.67
C TYR A 441 0.66 -7.64 -14.98
N SER A 442 1.66 -7.02 -14.35
CA SER A 442 2.78 -7.68 -13.68
C SER A 442 3.47 -8.76 -14.52
N LYS A 443 3.54 -8.57 -15.85
CA LYS A 443 4.06 -9.58 -16.77
C LYS A 443 4.77 -9.01 -17.98
N CYS A 444 5.55 -9.85 -18.64
CA CYS A 444 6.04 -9.55 -19.97
C CYS A 444 4.97 -9.80 -21.04
N GLN A 445 4.87 -8.89 -22.00
CA GLN A 445 4.19 -9.14 -23.26
C GLN A 445 5.24 -9.44 -24.32
N CYS A 446 5.29 -10.69 -24.76
CA CYS A 446 6.26 -11.16 -25.73
C CYS A 446 5.78 -10.94 -27.16
N VAL A 447 6.74 -10.66 -28.04
CA VAL A 447 6.54 -10.65 -29.50
C VAL A 447 6.27 -12.08 -29.97
N ASP A 448 5.55 -12.24 -31.08
CA ASP A 448 5.28 -13.55 -31.65
C ASP A 448 6.60 -14.33 -31.92
N GLY A 449 6.61 -15.62 -31.60
CA GLY A 449 7.81 -16.46 -31.56
C GLY A 449 8.57 -16.46 -30.22
N TYR A 450 8.24 -15.58 -29.29
CA TYR A 450 8.88 -15.50 -27.96
C TYR A 450 7.88 -15.74 -26.83
N GLY A 451 8.34 -16.31 -25.72
CA GLY A 451 7.48 -16.73 -24.61
C GLY A 451 8.21 -16.82 -23.28
N GLY A 452 7.48 -17.24 -22.25
CA GLY A 452 7.98 -17.27 -20.88
C GLY A 452 7.89 -15.92 -20.16
N ASP A 453 8.37 -15.92 -18.92
CA ASP A 453 8.39 -14.78 -18.00
C ASP A 453 9.44 -13.72 -18.34
N ASP A 454 10.35 -14.03 -19.27
CA ASP A 454 11.40 -13.15 -19.76
C ASP A 454 11.40 -12.95 -21.29
N CYS A 455 10.44 -13.54 -22.01
CA CYS A 455 10.35 -13.50 -23.47
C CYS A 455 11.56 -14.09 -24.21
N HIS A 456 12.10 -15.21 -23.74
CA HIS A 456 13.06 -15.99 -24.51
C HIS A 456 12.41 -16.65 -25.74
N LEU A 457 13.24 -17.18 -26.65
CA LEU A 457 12.79 -17.87 -27.87
C LEU A 457 11.99 -19.13 -27.49
N LYS A 458 10.77 -19.28 -28.00
CA LYS A 458 9.99 -20.50 -27.75
C LYS A 458 10.73 -21.70 -28.35
N CYS A 459 10.74 -22.85 -27.68
CA CYS A 459 11.32 -24.04 -28.32
C CYS A 459 10.52 -24.47 -29.57
N TYR A 460 9.21 -24.20 -29.58
CA TYR A 460 8.28 -24.62 -30.62
C TYR A 460 7.26 -23.52 -30.92
N HIS A 461 7.12 -23.15 -32.20
CA HIS A 461 6.22 -22.09 -32.65
C HIS A 461 5.87 -22.27 -34.13
N ASN A 462 4.64 -21.94 -34.53
CA ASN A 462 4.17 -22.08 -35.91
C ASN A 462 4.46 -23.47 -36.53
N ASN A 463 4.17 -24.53 -35.76
CA ASN A 463 4.39 -25.93 -36.11
C ASN A 463 5.86 -26.31 -36.42
N LYS A 464 6.83 -25.54 -35.91
CA LYS A 464 8.26 -25.77 -36.14
C LYS A 464 9.04 -25.65 -34.83
N TRP A 465 10.01 -26.55 -34.67
CA TRP A 465 11.05 -26.40 -33.66
C TRP A 465 11.96 -25.22 -34.02
N GLN A 466 12.23 -24.37 -33.04
CA GLN A 466 13.14 -23.22 -33.17
C GLN A 466 14.53 -23.53 -32.57
N VAL A 467 14.69 -24.71 -31.97
CA VAL A 467 15.94 -25.24 -31.38
C VAL A 467 16.38 -26.52 -32.10
N THR A 468 17.67 -26.83 -32.05
CA THR A 468 18.26 -27.95 -32.80
C THR A 468 18.13 -29.31 -32.11
N ASP A 469 18.20 -29.35 -30.78
CA ASP A 469 17.98 -30.58 -30.00
C ASP A 469 16.59 -30.56 -29.39
N THR A 470 15.76 -31.53 -29.77
CA THR A 470 14.37 -31.64 -29.37
C THR A 470 14.11 -32.85 -28.47
N THR A 471 15.14 -33.67 -28.23
CA THR A 471 15.01 -35.05 -27.71
C THR A 471 14.25 -35.11 -26.37
N ASN A 472 14.44 -34.10 -25.52
CA ASN A 472 13.82 -34.02 -24.20
C ASN A 472 12.91 -32.80 -24.03
N LEU A 473 12.40 -32.25 -25.14
CA LEU A 473 11.57 -31.04 -25.11
C LEU A 473 10.10 -31.36 -25.41
N CYS A 474 9.21 -30.70 -24.68
CA CYS A 474 7.78 -30.71 -24.98
C CYS A 474 7.37 -29.52 -25.87
N TYR A 475 6.20 -29.60 -26.48
CA TYR A 475 5.67 -28.47 -27.26
C TYR A 475 5.29 -27.31 -26.33
N PHE A 476 5.90 -26.14 -26.56
CA PHE A 476 5.64 -24.94 -25.77
C PHE A 476 4.13 -24.63 -25.68
N GLY A 477 3.63 -24.40 -24.47
CA GLY A 477 2.24 -24.06 -24.20
C GLY A 477 1.29 -25.27 -24.10
N THR A 478 1.79 -26.49 -24.26
CA THR A 478 1.01 -27.70 -23.91
C THR A 478 0.95 -27.89 -22.40
N THR A 479 -0.08 -28.62 -21.93
CA THR A 479 -0.25 -28.89 -20.49
C THR A 479 0.98 -29.59 -19.91
N ASN A 480 1.37 -29.18 -18.70
CA ASN A 480 2.55 -29.68 -17.97
C ASN A 480 3.90 -29.44 -18.67
N CYS A 481 3.91 -28.71 -19.77
CA CYS A 481 5.13 -28.22 -20.41
C CYS A 481 5.46 -26.85 -19.84
N ASP A 482 6.62 -26.72 -19.21
CA ASP A 482 7.06 -25.45 -18.65
C ASP A 482 7.49 -24.46 -19.75
N GLN A 483 7.82 -23.24 -19.34
CA GLN A 483 8.22 -22.18 -20.27
C GLN A 483 9.51 -22.48 -21.03
N TYR A 484 10.38 -23.35 -20.51
CA TYR A 484 11.63 -23.78 -21.15
C TYR A 484 11.46 -25.10 -21.91
N CYS A 485 10.21 -25.54 -22.10
CA CYS A 485 9.86 -26.77 -22.77
C CYS A 485 10.38 -28.04 -22.11
N ALA A 486 10.56 -28.00 -20.79
CA ALA A 486 10.76 -29.19 -19.98
C ALA A 486 9.43 -29.63 -19.36
N CYS A 487 9.31 -30.93 -19.08
CA CYS A 487 8.16 -31.47 -18.38
C CYS A 487 8.19 -31.11 -16.90
N ALA A 488 7.07 -30.63 -16.38
CA ALA A 488 6.90 -30.33 -14.97
C ALA A 488 7.14 -31.58 -14.10
N THR A 489 7.62 -31.36 -12.87
CA THR A 489 7.86 -32.43 -11.89
C THR A 489 6.62 -33.32 -11.72
N GLY A 490 6.82 -34.64 -11.77
CA GLY A 490 5.73 -35.62 -11.69
C GLY A 490 5.11 -36.00 -13.04
N THR A 491 5.66 -35.51 -14.15
CA THR A 491 5.21 -35.87 -15.50
C THR A 491 6.33 -36.53 -16.32
N THR A 492 5.95 -37.30 -17.34
CA THR A 492 6.86 -37.98 -18.27
C THR A 492 6.65 -37.45 -19.69
N LEU A 493 7.74 -37.19 -20.40
CA LEU A 493 7.70 -36.83 -21.82
C LEU A 493 7.38 -38.04 -22.70
N VAL A 494 6.30 -37.97 -23.47
CA VAL A 494 5.91 -38.96 -24.49
C VAL A 494 5.52 -38.21 -25.75
N GLY A 495 6.23 -38.43 -26.85
CA GLY A 495 5.89 -37.78 -28.14
C GLY A 495 5.90 -36.24 -28.08
N HIS A 496 6.83 -35.64 -27.34
CA HIS A 496 6.89 -34.19 -27.06
C HIS A 496 5.70 -33.62 -26.28
N ILE A 497 4.98 -34.47 -25.56
CA ILE A 497 3.86 -34.09 -24.69
C ILE A 497 4.15 -34.58 -23.27
N CYS A 498 3.89 -33.73 -22.28
CA CYS A 498 4.11 -34.07 -20.87
C CYS A 498 2.85 -34.69 -20.27
N ILE A 499 2.96 -35.97 -19.90
CA ILE A 499 1.85 -36.77 -19.37
C ILE A 499 2.08 -37.01 -17.88
N SER A 500 1.09 -36.77 -17.03
CA SER A 500 1.22 -37.07 -15.59
C SER A 500 1.40 -38.58 -15.35
N ASN A 501 2.03 -38.93 -14.24
CA ASN A 501 2.18 -40.33 -13.85
C ASN A 501 0.81 -40.99 -13.57
N GLU A 502 -0.16 -40.21 -13.08
CA GLU A 502 -1.54 -40.62 -12.85
C GLU A 502 -2.23 -40.99 -14.16
N CYS A 503 -2.21 -40.08 -15.15
CA CYS A 503 -2.75 -40.30 -16.49
C CYS A 503 -2.16 -41.56 -17.12
N ARG A 504 -0.83 -41.68 -17.06
CA ARG A 504 -0.10 -42.84 -17.58
C ARG A 504 -0.46 -44.14 -16.86
N SER A 505 -0.85 -44.07 -15.59
CA SER A 505 -1.35 -45.23 -14.83
C SER A 505 -2.83 -45.54 -15.07
N GLY A 506 -3.50 -44.80 -15.96
CA GLY A 506 -4.94 -44.93 -16.22
C GLY A 506 -5.80 -44.38 -15.08
N LYS A 507 -5.31 -43.38 -14.35
CA LYS A 507 -6.06 -42.60 -13.35
C LYS A 507 -6.24 -41.17 -13.84
N ILE A 508 -7.18 -40.43 -13.24
CA ILE A 508 -7.37 -39.01 -13.53
C ILE A 508 -6.61 -38.23 -12.45
N GLY A 509 -5.58 -37.49 -12.87
CA GLY A 509 -4.80 -36.60 -12.02
C GLY A 509 -5.54 -35.29 -11.71
N SER A 510 -4.95 -34.48 -10.82
CA SER A 510 -5.50 -33.16 -10.47
C SER A 510 -5.42 -32.21 -11.67
N GLY A 511 -6.58 -31.76 -12.18
CA GLY A 511 -6.67 -30.85 -13.33
C GLY A 511 -6.71 -31.52 -14.69
N GLU A 512 -6.74 -32.85 -14.75
CA GLU A 512 -6.95 -33.63 -15.97
C GLU A 512 -8.45 -33.85 -16.22
N GLN A 513 -8.80 -34.12 -17.47
CA GLN A 513 -10.21 -34.17 -17.91
C GLN A 513 -10.70 -35.59 -18.16
N CYS A 514 -9.81 -36.54 -18.45
CA CYS A 514 -10.23 -37.87 -18.82
C CYS A 514 -9.16 -38.90 -18.51
N LYS A 515 -9.56 -40.17 -18.55
CA LYS A 515 -8.65 -41.29 -18.37
C LYS A 515 -8.04 -41.66 -19.72
N GLN A 516 -6.74 -41.91 -19.76
CA GLN A 516 -6.08 -42.40 -20.97
C GLN A 516 -6.83 -43.64 -21.51
N THR A 517 -7.00 -43.71 -22.83
CA THR A 517 -7.78 -44.73 -23.57
C THR A 517 -9.32 -44.61 -23.53
N THR A 518 -9.92 -43.62 -22.86
CA THR A 518 -11.37 -43.38 -23.01
C THR A 518 -11.67 -42.62 -24.31
N GLU A 519 -12.85 -42.83 -24.89
CA GLU A 519 -13.29 -42.13 -26.10
C GLU A 519 -13.17 -40.60 -25.94
N GLY A 520 -12.63 -39.93 -26.97
CA GLY A 520 -12.44 -38.49 -26.96
C GLY A 520 -11.28 -37.97 -26.11
N CYS A 521 -10.54 -38.86 -25.45
CA CYS A 521 -9.39 -38.50 -24.63
C CYS A 521 -8.08 -38.59 -25.41
N ASN A 522 -7.31 -37.51 -25.43
CA ASN A 522 -5.97 -37.50 -26.01
C ASN A 522 -4.95 -38.19 -25.09
N GLU A 523 -3.76 -38.45 -25.62
CA GLU A 523 -2.67 -39.10 -24.86
C GLU A 523 -2.28 -38.33 -23.59
N ASN A 524 -2.53 -37.01 -23.54
CA ASN A 524 -2.29 -36.16 -22.39
C ASN A 524 -3.41 -36.14 -21.34
N CYS A 525 -4.43 -37.01 -21.45
CA CYS A 525 -5.59 -37.01 -20.56
C CYS A 525 -6.45 -35.73 -20.59
N TYR A 526 -6.40 -34.99 -21.71
CA TYR A 526 -7.33 -33.90 -22.03
C TYR A 526 -8.27 -34.30 -23.16
N CYS A 527 -9.48 -33.77 -23.16
CA CYS A 527 -10.41 -34.02 -24.25
C CYS A 527 -9.88 -33.44 -25.56
N ASP A 528 -10.10 -34.13 -26.67
CA ASP A 528 -9.86 -33.59 -28.01
C ASP A 528 -10.77 -32.38 -28.23
N THR A 529 -10.19 -31.20 -28.17
CA THR A 529 -10.92 -29.94 -28.29
C THR A 529 -11.53 -29.73 -29.68
N ASN A 530 -11.17 -30.52 -30.69
CA ASN A 530 -11.78 -30.42 -32.01
C ASN A 530 -13.18 -31.02 -32.01
N SER A 531 -13.32 -32.26 -31.52
CA SER A 531 -14.56 -33.03 -31.61
C SER A 531 -15.30 -33.22 -30.28
N TYR A 532 -14.65 -33.02 -29.14
CA TYR A 532 -15.19 -33.31 -27.81
C TYR A 532 -15.19 -32.08 -26.90
N VAL A 533 -16.02 -32.14 -25.86
CA VAL A 533 -16.08 -31.19 -24.74
C VAL A 533 -16.08 -31.95 -23.42
N PHE A 534 -15.44 -31.37 -22.43
CA PHE A 534 -15.38 -31.96 -21.09
C PHE A 534 -16.70 -31.72 -20.33
N LYS A 535 -17.37 -32.79 -19.90
CA LYS A 535 -18.58 -32.75 -19.04
C LYS A 535 -18.59 -33.90 -18.05
N ASN A 536 -18.89 -33.64 -16.78
CA ASN A 536 -19.04 -34.66 -15.73
C ASN A 536 -17.87 -35.68 -15.68
N ASN A 537 -16.63 -35.20 -15.68
CA ASN A 537 -15.43 -36.04 -15.67
C ASN A 537 -15.27 -36.97 -16.88
N THR A 538 -15.95 -36.69 -18.00
CA THR A 538 -15.89 -37.47 -19.25
C THR A 538 -15.79 -36.54 -20.45
N CYS A 539 -15.10 -36.99 -21.51
CA CYS A 539 -15.13 -36.33 -22.80
C CYS A 539 -16.37 -36.78 -23.57
N VAL A 540 -17.25 -35.83 -23.90
CA VAL A 540 -18.45 -36.11 -24.70
C VAL A 540 -18.32 -35.43 -26.07
N PRO A 541 -18.79 -36.06 -27.16
CA PRO A 541 -18.81 -35.39 -28.46
C PRO A 541 -19.54 -34.05 -28.40
N LYS A 542 -19.07 -33.05 -29.14
CA LYS A 542 -19.72 -31.73 -29.21
C LYS A 542 -21.15 -31.79 -29.74
N THR A 543 -21.46 -32.81 -30.52
CA THR A 543 -22.79 -33.09 -31.08
C THR A 543 -23.75 -33.71 -30.08
N CYS A 544 -23.23 -34.35 -29.02
CA CYS A 544 -24.03 -35.07 -28.04
C CYS A 544 -25.11 -34.15 -27.41
N GLY A 545 -26.37 -34.59 -27.50
CA GLY A 545 -27.53 -33.87 -26.95
C GLY A 545 -28.26 -32.94 -27.93
N ASN A 546 -27.97 -33.03 -29.23
CA ASN A 546 -28.65 -32.25 -30.27
C ASN A 546 -29.91 -32.94 -30.88
N ASN A 547 -30.33 -34.09 -30.33
CA ASN A 547 -31.44 -34.93 -30.81
C ASN A 547 -31.27 -35.45 -32.26
N LYS A 548 -30.03 -35.68 -32.70
CA LYS A 548 -29.71 -36.31 -33.99
C LYS A 548 -28.73 -37.46 -33.78
N ILE A 549 -28.75 -38.40 -34.71
CA ILE A 549 -27.73 -39.44 -34.84
C ILE A 549 -26.58 -38.82 -35.62
N ASP A 550 -25.46 -38.57 -34.95
CA ASP A 550 -24.26 -37.99 -35.55
C ASP A 550 -23.14 -39.02 -35.70
N LYS A 551 -22.30 -38.81 -36.71
CA LYS A 551 -21.06 -39.59 -36.89
C LYS A 551 -19.93 -38.93 -36.12
N ILE A 552 -19.32 -39.69 -35.22
CA ILE A 552 -18.26 -39.22 -34.33
C ILE A 552 -16.90 -39.51 -34.96
N TYR A 553 -16.05 -38.48 -34.99
CA TYR A 553 -14.69 -38.55 -35.50
C TYR A 553 -13.70 -38.14 -34.43
N LEU A 554 -12.59 -38.88 -34.30
CA LEU A 554 -11.43 -38.52 -33.49
C LEU A 554 -10.22 -38.41 -34.41
N ASN A 555 -9.50 -37.30 -34.38
CA ASN A 555 -8.37 -37.07 -35.28
C ASN A 555 -8.70 -37.34 -36.76
N ASN A 556 -9.89 -36.91 -37.20
CA ASN A 556 -10.47 -37.14 -38.53
C ASN A 556 -10.71 -38.62 -38.92
N GLN A 557 -10.60 -39.56 -37.98
CA GLN A 557 -10.98 -40.95 -38.18
C GLN A 557 -12.38 -41.20 -37.62
N PHE A 558 -13.25 -41.80 -38.43
CA PHE A 558 -14.57 -42.22 -37.99
C PHE A 558 -14.43 -43.27 -36.88
N ILE A 559 -15.03 -43.03 -35.73
CA ILE A 559 -15.07 -43.98 -34.62
C ILE A 559 -16.37 -44.76 -34.63
N ARG A 560 -17.51 -44.04 -34.58
CA ARG A 560 -18.85 -44.63 -34.48
C ARG A 560 -19.92 -43.63 -34.87
N GLU A 561 -21.15 -44.12 -35.00
CA GLU A 561 -22.36 -43.32 -35.11
C GLU A 561 -23.05 -43.31 -33.73
N GLU A 562 -23.63 -42.19 -33.31
CA GLU A 562 -24.37 -42.08 -32.04
C GLU A 562 -25.66 -42.91 -32.09
N GLU A 563 -26.06 -43.49 -30.96
CA GLU A 563 -27.29 -44.29 -30.84
C GLU A 563 -28.51 -43.46 -30.45
#